data_AF-A0A372JGF6-F1
#
_entry.id   AF-A0A372JGF6-F1
#
_cell.length_a   1.000
_cell.length_b   1.000
_cell.length_c   1.000
_cell.angle_alpha   90.00
_cell.angle_beta   90.00
_cell.angle_gamma   90.00
#
_symmetry.space_group_name_H-M   'P 1'
#
loop_
_entity.id
_entity.type
_entity.pdbx_description
1 polymer ?
#
loop_
_entity_poly.entity_id
_entity_poly.type
_entity_poly.pdbx_seq_one_letter_code
_entity_poly.pdbx_strand_id
1 'polypeptide(L)'
;AAPRPYVDALIATAETVLPGAGGAPGAMTGAGGTGAEEMECVLRWLDSPGVRLVEVEGEWTCPAHGGESFRGWIDNAYAAVDPSDR
;
A
#
# COMPACT_ATOMS: atom_id res chain seq x y z
N ALA A 1 6.13 27.15 -5.07
CA ALA A 1 4.71 27.21 -5.50
C ALA A 1 3.88 26.35 -4.55
N ALA A 2 2.58 26.63 -4.40
CA ALA A 2 1.70 25.75 -3.64
C ALA A 2 1.54 24.40 -4.39
N PRO A 3 1.57 23.24 -3.72
CA PRO A 3 1.58 21.94 -4.38
C PRO A 3 0.22 21.56 -5.02
N ARG A 4 -0.88 22.16 -4.54
CA ARG A 4 -2.27 21.78 -4.90
C ARG A 4 -2.55 21.73 -6.41
N PRO A 5 -2.17 22.73 -7.24
CA PRO A 5 -2.47 22.69 -8.68
C PRO A 5 -1.83 21.49 -9.40
N TYR A 6 -0.68 21.00 -8.94
CA TYR A 6 -0.03 19.83 -9.51
C TYR A 6 -0.73 18.53 -9.08
N VAL A 7 -1.17 18.46 -7.83
CA VAL A 7 -1.95 17.33 -7.30
C VAL A 7 -3.28 17.21 -8.05
N ASP A 8 -3.98 18.32 -8.24
CA ASP A 8 -5.27 18.34 -8.94
C ASP A 8 -5.11 17.89 -10.40
N ALA A 9 -4.04 18.30 -11.07
CA ALA A 9 -3.72 17.86 -12.43
C ALA A 9 -3.42 16.35 -12.49
N LEU A 10 -2.66 15.80 -11.53
CA LEU A 10 -2.37 14.37 -11.45
C LEU A 10 -3.67 13.55 -11.28
N ILE A 11 -4.54 13.98 -10.35
CA ILE A 11 -5.83 13.33 -10.10
C ILE A 11 -6.70 13.35 -11.35
N ALA A 12 -6.79 14.50 -12.04
CA ALA A 12 -7.61 14.64 -13.24
C ALA A 12 -7.18 13.71 -14.39
N THR A 13 -5.92 13.26 -14.39
CA THR A 13 -5.35 12.38 -15.42
C THR A 13 -5.17 10.92 -14.99
N ALA A 14 -5.47 10.59 -13.72
CA ALA A 14 -5.23 9.25 -13.19
C ALA A 14 -6.23 8.23 -13.78
N GLU A 15 -5.72 7.05 -14.14
CA GLU A 15 -6.54 5.91 -14.56
C GLU A 15 -6.83 5.00 -13.35
N THR A 16 -8.10 4.68 -13.12
CA THR A 16 -8.51 3.72 -12.07
C THR A 16 -8.69 2.33 -12.68
N VAL A 17 -7.83 1.39 -12.29
CA VAL A 17 -7.97 -0.01 -12.68
C VAL A 17 -9.06 -0.66 -11.83
N LEU A 18 -10.17 -1.03 -12.47
CA LEU A 18 -11.25 -1.76 -11.83
C LEU A 18 -10.98 -3.28 -11.92
N PRO A 19 -11.36 -4.06 -10.90
CA PRO A 19 -11.26 -5.51 -10.98
C PRO A 19 -12.07 -6.06 -12.16
N GLY A 20 -11.57 -7.13 -12.78
CA GLY A 20 -12.24 -7.81 -13.88
C GLY A 20 -13.63 -8.34 -13.47
N ALA A 21 -14.54 -8.48 -14.46
CA ALA A 21 -15.89 -8.98 -14.22
C ALA A 21 -15.88 -10.33 -13.48
N GLY A 22 -16.42 -10.35 -12.26
CA GLY A 22 -16.46 -11.51 -11.36
C GLY A 22 -15.54 -11.43 -10.14
N GLY A 23 -14.63 -10.45 -10.09
CA GLY A 23 -13.88 -10.13 -8.87
C GLY A 23 -14.75 -9.33 -7.89
N ALA A 24 -15.01 -9.87 -6.71
CA ALA A 24 -15.63 -9.08 -5.64
C ALA A 24 -14.72 -7.87 -5.31
N PRO A 25 -15.28 -6.69 -4.98
CA PRO A 25 -14.49 -5.58 -4.47
C PRO A 25 -13.70 -6.05 -3.23
N GLY A 26 -12.37 -6.04 -3.31
CA GLY A 26 -11.50 -6.52 -2.22
C GLY A 26 -11.13 -8.00 -2.27
N ALA A 27 -11.40 -8.72 -3.36
CA ALA A 27 -10.88 -10.08 -3.55
C ALA A 27 -9.36 -10.04 -3.80
N MET A 28 -8.57 -10.04 -2.72
CA MET A 28 -7.13 -10.33 -2.72
C MET A 28 -6.84 -11.78 -3.19
N THR A 29 -7.86 -12.57 -3.47
CA THR A 29 -7.78 -14.03 -3.70
C THR A 29 -8.19 -14.48 -5.11
N GLY A 30 -8.20 -13.59 -6.11
CA GLY A 30 -8.51 -13.94 -7.50
C GLY A 30 -7.57 -13.31 -8.52
N ALA A 31 -7.41 -13.95 -9.68
CA ALA A 31 -6.52 -13.56 -10.79
C ALA A 31 -6.82 -12.18 -11.45
N GLY A 32 -7.70 -11.37 -10.86
CA GLY A 32 -8.06 -10.03 -11.32
C GLY A 32 -8.16 -8.99 -10.20
N GLY A 33 -7.61 -9.28 -9.00
CA GLY A 33 -7.52 -8.34 -7.89
C GLY A 33 -6.06 -7.98 -7.56
N THR A 34 -5.86 -6.88 -6.83
CA THR A 34 -4.52 -6.40 -6.42
C THR A 34 -3.80 -7.45 -5.57
N GLY A 35 -2.69 -7.98 -6.11
CA GLY A 35 -1.90 -9.03 -5.46
C GLY A 35 -0.97 -8.52 -4.35
N ALA A 36 -0.35 -9.44 -3.62
CA ALA A 36 0.63 -9.09 -2.57
C ALA A 36 1.81 -8.28 -3.12
N GLU A 37 2.41 -8.70 -4.24
CA GLU A 37 3.53 -8.02 -4.89
C GLU A 37 3.19 -6.57 -5.31
N GLU A 38 1.96 -6.35 -5.79
CA GLU A 38 1.48 -5.02 -6.18
C GLU A 38 1.29 -4.14 -4.94
N MET A 39 0.71 -4.69 -3.86
CA MET A 39 0.59 -3.99 -2.58
C MET A 39 1.96 -3.67 -1.97
N GLU A 40 2.94 -4.57 -2.07
CA GLU A 40 4.31 -4.33 -1.63
C GLU A 40 4.98 -3.19 -2.39
N CYS A 41 4.68 -3.04 -3.69
CA CYS A 41 5.15 -1.90 -4.47
C CYS A 41 4.61 -0.57 -3.93
N VAL A 42 3.31 -0.50 -3.64
CA VAL A 42 2.67 0.68 -3.04
C VAL A 42 3.24 0.97 -1.65
N LEU A 43 3.40 -0.05 -0.80
CA LEU A 43 3.98 0.11 0.54
C LEU A 43 5.43 0.62 0.48
N ARG A 44 6.25 0.05 -0.41
CA ARG A 44 7.63 0.51 -0.60
C ARG A 44 7.70 1.96 -1.07
N TRP A 45 6.78 2.37 -1.95
CA TRP A 45 6.65 3.77 -2.34
C TRP A 45 6.23 4.65 -1.16
N LEU A 46 5.22 4.26 -0.39
CA LEU A 46 4.76 5.02 0.78
C LEU A 46 5.86 5.21 1.84
N ASP A 47 6.74 4.22 2.01
CA ASP A 47 7.87 4.26 2.96
C ASP A 47 9.11 5.00 2.41
N SER A 48 9.07 5.44 1.14
CA SER A 48 10.20 6.11 0.50
C SER A 48 10.42 7.54 1.05
N PRO A 49 11.69 7.98 1.22
CA PRO A 49 11.99 9.32 1.69
C PRO A 49 11.34 10.41 0.84
N GLY A 50 10.73 11.39 1.50
CA GLY A 50 10.08 12.53 0.86
C GLY A 50 8.63 12.30 0.42
N VAL A 51 8.11 11.07 0.50
CA VAL A 51 6.69 10.81 0.28
C VAL A 51 5.88 11.38 1.45
N ARG A 52 4.79 12.08 1.12
CA ARG A 52 3.89 12.73 2.06
C ARG A 52 2.46 12.53 1.58
N LEU A 53 1.58 12.22 2.52
CA LEU A 53 0.15 12.12 2.25
C LEU A 53 -0.45 13.52 2.21
N VAL A 54 -1.12 13.87 1.10
CA VAL A 54 -1.66 15.22 0.85
C VAL A 54 -3.11 15.34 1.30
N GLU A 55 -3.93 14.34 0.98
CA GLU A 55 -5.36 14.31 1.23
C GLU A 55 -5.82 12.85 1.34
N VAL A 56 -6.75 12.59 2.27
CA VAL A 56 -7.46 11.32 2.41
C VAL A 56 -8.93 11.64 2.51
N GLU A 57 -9.74 10.99 1.68
CA GLU A 57 -11.19 10.99 1.84
C GLU A 57 -11.55 10.02 2.97
N GLY A 58 -12.21 10.52 4.02
CA GLY A 58 -12.56 9.72 5.19
C GLY A 58 -11.38 9.51 6.14
N GLU A 59 -11.20 8.26 6.59
CA GLU A 59 -10.17 7.89 7.56
C GLU A 59 -9.17 6.90 6.95
N TRP A 60 -7.88 7.07 7.25
CA TRP A 60 -6.87 6.10 6.90
C TRP A 60 -7.00 4.86 7.80
N THR A 61 -7.34 3.72 7.21
CA THR A 61 -7.51 2.46 7.94
C THR A 61 -6.71 1.34 7.31
N CYS A 62 -6.16 0.45 8.14
CA CYS A 62 -5.56 -0.80 7.66
C CYS A 62 -6.63 -1.90 7.60
N PRO A 63 -6.56 -2.85 6.64
CA PRO A 63 -7.47 -3.99 6.60
C PRO A 63 -7.43 -4.80 7.90
N ALA A 64 -8.61 -5.15 8.44
CA ALA A 64 -8.71 -5.87 9.72
C ALA A 64 -8.00 -7.23 9.72
N HIS A 65 -7.89 -7.88 8.57
CA HIS A 65 -7.17 -9.14 8.36
C HIS A 65 -5.85 -8.94 7.61
N GLY A 66 -5.29 -7.73 7.66
CA GLY A 66 -4.00 -7.40 7.07
C GLY A 66 -2.83 -8.01 7.84
N GLY A 67 -1.64 -7.89 7.26
CA GLY A 67 -0.41 -8.46 7.78
C GLY A 67 0.03 -7.91 9.15
N GLU A 68 -0.52 -6.77 9.61
CA GLU A 68 -0.12 -6.14 10.87
C GLU A 68 -0.39 -7.03 12.09
N SER A 69 -1.40 -7.90 12.03
CA SER A 69 -1.63 -8.93 13.05
C SER A 69 -0.44 -9.89 13.26
N PHE A 70 0.44 -10.02 12.25
CA PHE A 70 1.67 -10.82 12.30
C PHE A 70 2.92 -10.02 12.66
N ARG A 71 2.82 -8.71 12.96
CA ARG A 71 3.97 -7.84 13.25
C ARG A 71 4.92 -8.42 14.29
N GLY A 72 4.39 -8.87 15.43
CA GLY A 72 5.22 -9.43 16.50
C GLY A 72 5.95 -10.72 16.10
N TRP A 73 5.37 -11.54 15.21
CA TRP A 73 6.05 -12.72 14.68
C TRP A 73 7.20 -12.32 13.75
N ILE A 74 6.98 -11.32 12.88
CA ILE A 74 7.99 -10.78 11.97
C ILE A 74 9.15 -10.14 12.73
N ASP A 75 8.86 -9.30 13.72
CA ASP A 75 9.89 -8.62 14.52
C ASP A 75 10.79 -9.63 15.25
N ASN A 76 10.20 -10.70 15.80
CA ASN A 76 10.96 -11.79 16.42
C ASN A 76 11.85 -12.54 15.41
N ALA A 77 11.38 -12.76 14.18
CA ALA A 77 12.16 -13.42 13.14
C ALA A 77 13.39 -12.60 12.73
N TYR A 78 13.27 -11.27 12.69
CA TYR A 78 14.38 -10.37 12.37
C TYR A 78 15.27 -10.03 13.56
N ALA A 79 14.77 -10.08 14.80
CA ALA A 79 15.56 -9.84 16.01
C ALA A 79 16.70 -10.85 16.21
N ALA A 80 16.57 -12.05 15.63
CA ALA A 80 17.60 -13.09 15.68
C ALA A 80 18.71 -12.92 14.63
N VAL A 81 18.57 -11.99 13.67
CA VAL A 81 19.56 -11.72 12.64
C VAL A 81 20.30 -10.44 13.01
N ASP A 82 21.51 -10.57 13.54
CA ASP A 82 22.39 -9.41 13.72
C ASP A 82 22.70 -8.83 12.32
N PRO A 83 22.52 -7.51 12.09
CA PRO A 83 22.97 -6.87 10.86
C PRO A 83 24.44 -7.11 10.51
N SER A 84 25.30 -7.47 11.48
CA SER A 84 26.69 -7.86 11.25
C SER A 84 26.88 -9.29 10.73
N ASP A 85 25.84 -10.12 10.74
CA ASP A 85 25.87 -11.52 10.24
C ASP A 85 25.56 -11.64 8.74
N ARG A 86 25.41 -10.51 8.03
CA ARG A 86 25.24 -10.46 6.56
C ARG A 86 26.50 -10.00 5.83
#